data_AF-A0A2A3D9S8-F1
#
_entry.id   AF-A0A2A3D9S8-F1
#
_cell.length_a   1.000
_cell.length_b   1.000
_cell.length_c   1.000
_cell.angle_alpha   90.00
_cell.angle_beta   90.00
_cell.angle_gamma   90.00
#
_symmetry.space_group_name_H-M   'P 1'
#
loop_
_entity.id
_entity.type
_entity.pdbx_description
1 polymer ?
#
loop_
_entity_poly.entity_id
_entity_poly.type
_entity_poly.pdbx_seq_one_letter_code
_entity_poly.pdbx_strand_id
1 'polypeptide(L)' 'MRPSIKLRDLKKCLWYETKVQAIATRLVDKWGFAKAQTGAQAVARRCAGTRSKIAWDIAMSVSDCNRLDIYYH' A
#
# COMPACT_ATOMS: atom_id res chain seq x y z
N MET A 1 -24.18 9.49 -13.93
CA MET A 1 -23.22 9.11 -14.99
C MET A 1 -22.14 8.24 -14.38
N ARG A 2 -22.04 6.94 -14.72
CA ARG A 2 -20.92 6.11 -14.28
C ARG A 2 -19.70 6.48 -15.12
N PRO A 3 -18.59 6.94 -14.55
CA PRO A 3 -17.39 7.19 -15.33
C PRO A 3 -16.92 5.85 -15.91
N SER A 4 -16.93 5.74 -17.23
CA SER A 4 -16.38 4.61 -17.97
C SER A 4 -14.86 4.64 -17.82
N ILE A 5 -14.34 3.92 -16.83
CA ILE A 5 -12.90 3.73 -16.65
C ILE A 5 -12.37 3.03 -17.90
N LYS A 6 -11.47 3.70 -18.63
CA LYS A 6 -10.87 3.11 -19.81
C LYS A 6 -9.96 1.97 -19.39
N LEU A 7 -9.97 0.88 -20.15
CA LEU A 7 -9.16 -0.33 -19.90
C LEU A 7 -7.66 -0.03 -19.69
N ARG A 8 -7.15 1.03 -20.33
CA ARG A 8 -5.76 1.51 -20.19
C ARG A 8 -5.48 2.09 -18.81
N ASP A 9 -6.45 2.80 -18.24
CA ASP A 9 -6.33 3.41 -16.92
C ASP A 9 -6.45 2.32 -15.84
N LEU A 10 -7.30 1.32 -16.06
CA LEU A 10 -7.41 0.14 -15.20
C LEU A 10 -6.07 -0.63 -15.10
N LYS A 11 -5.39 -0.85 -16.23
CA LYS A 11 -4.07 -1.50 -16.26
C LYS A 11 -3.01 -0.73 -15.47
N LYS A 12 -3.02 0.61 -15.58
CA LYS A 12 -2.09 1.47 -14.82
C LYS A 12 -2.37 1.40 -13.32
N CYS A 13 -3.64 1.43 -12.91
CA CYS A 13 -4.04 1.26 -11.52
C CYS A 13 -3.58 -0.10 -10.98
N LEU A 14 -3.89 -1.20 -11.67
CA LEU A 14 -3.47 -2.55 -11.26
C LEU A 14 -1.95 -2.68 -11.11
N TRP A 15 -1.19 -2.15 -12.07
CA TRP A 15 0.27 -2.17 -11.98
C TRP A 15 0.79 -1.38 -10.77
N TYR A 16 0.21 -0.21 -10.51
CA TYR A 16 0.55 0.60 -9.34
C TYR A 16 0.24 -0.11 -8.02
N GLU A 17 -0.97 -0.62 -7.85
CA GLU A 17 -1.39 -1.36 -6.64
C GLU A 17 -0.47 -2.56 -6.37
N THR A 18 -0.10 -3.31 -7.42
CA THR A 18 0.82 -4.45 -7.30
C THR A 18 2.20 -4.01 -6.79
N LYS A 19 2.70 -2.84 -7.22
CA LYS A 19 3.98 -2.31 -6.75
C LYS A 19 3.91 -1.84 -5.30
N VAL A 20 2.82 -1.17 -4.91
CA VAL A 20 2.58 -0.73 -3.53
C VAL A 20 2.53 -1.96 -2.60
N GLN A 21 1.77 -2.98 -2.98
CA GLN A 21 1.66 -4.22 -2.21
C GLN A 21 3.03 -4.92 -2.06
N ALA A 22 3.80 -5.03 -3.14
CA ALA A 22 5.12 -5.67 -3.09
C ALA A 22 6.10 -4.93 -2.16
N ILE A 23 6.01 -3.60 -2.08
CA ILE A 23 6.82 -2.80 -1.14
C ILE A 23 6.35 -3.05 0.30
N ALA A 24 5.04 -3.06 0.52
CA ALA A 24 4.46 -3.33 1.83
C ALA A 24 4.86 -4.70 2.38
N THR A 25 4.75 -5.76 1.57
CA THR A 25 5.17 -7.12 1.95
C THR A 25 6.66 -7.14 2.34
N ARG A 26 7.54 -6.55 1.51
CA ARG A 26 8.98 -6.48 1.83
C ARG A 26 9.28 -5.71 3.11
N LEU A 27 8.50 -4.68 3.44
CA LEU A 27 8.64 -3.95 4.69
C LEU A 27 8.24 -4.83 5.89
N VAL A 28 7.14 -5.56 5.77
CA VAL A 28 6.67 -6.51 6.79
C VAL A 28 7.68 -7.64 6.98
N ASP A 29 8.15 -8.26 5.90
CA ASP A 29 9.14 -9.35 5.94
C ASP A 29 10.44 -8.92 6.64
N LYS A 30 10.90 -7.70 6.37
CA LYS A 30 12.18 -7.20 6.89
C LYS A 30 12.11 -6.76 8.35
N TRP A 31 11.00 -6.15 8.77
CA TRP A 31 10.93 -5.45 10.07
C TRP A 31 9.86 -6.02 11.02
N GLY A 32 9.03 -6.94 10.55
CA GLY A 32 7.81 -7.35 11.21
C GLY A 32 6.68 -6.33 11.04
N PHE A 33 5.43 -6.81 11.13
CA PHE A 33 4.24 -6.00 10.87
C PHE A 33 4.18 -4.71 11.70
N ALA A 34 4.33 -4.81 13.03
CA ALA A 34 4.18 -3.65 13.91
C ALA A 34 5.16 -2.51 13.57
N LYS A 35 6.44 -2.83 13.33
CA LYS A 35 7.45 -1.84 12.97
C LYS A 35 7.23 -1.29 11.56
N ALA A 36 6.88 -2.15 10.61
CA ALA A 36 6.57 -1.73 9.24
C ALA A 36 5.39 -0.74 9.21
N GLN A 37 4.34 -1.02 9.97
CA GLN A 37 3.14 -0.20 10.06
C GLN A 37 3.44 1.18 10.65
N THR A 38 4.08 1.23 11.83
CA THR A 38 4.43 2.50 12.47
C THR A 38 5.39 3.33 11.62
N GLY A 39 6.39 2.68 11.01
CA GLY A 39 7.34 3.34 10.11
C GLY A 39 6.67 3.92 8.86
N ALA A 40 5.83 3.15 8.18
CA ALA A 40 5.11 3.60 6.99
C ALA A 40 4.17 4.78 7.30
N GLN A 41 3.42 4.72 8.41
CA GLN A 41 2.56 5.83 8.83
C GLN A 41 3.36 7.09 9.19
N ALA A 42 4.50 6.94 9.87
CA ALA A 42 5.36 8.07 10.21
C ALA A 42 5.92 8.75 8.94
N VAL A 43 6.31 7.97 7.94
CA VAL A 43 6.77 8.50 6.64
C VAL A 43 5.62 9.17 5.90
N ALA A 44 4.43 8.57 5.88
CA ALA A 44 3.25 9.12 5.22
C ALA A 44 2.85 10.49 5.78
N ARG A 45 2.92 10.65 7.10
CA ARG A 45 2.68 11.93 7.79
C ARG A 45 3.72 13.02 7.49
N ARG A 46 4.94 12.64 7.13
CA ARG A 46 6.04 13.60 6.80
C ARG A 46 6.07 13.98 5.32
N CYS A 47 5.42 13.19 4.46
CA CYS A 47 5.38 13.42 3.03
C CYS A 47 4.24 14.40 2.66
N ALA A 48 4.44 15.20 1.61
CA ALA A 48 3.45 16.13 1.08
C ALA A 48 3.11 15.84 -0.39
N GLY A 49 1.91 16.26 -0.82
CA GLY A 49 1.43 16.10 -2.20
C GLY A 49 1.34 14.62 -2.63
N THR A 50 1.70 14.34 -3.89
CA THR A 50 1.65 12.98 -4.46
C THR A 50 2.47 11.96 -3.68
N ARG A 51 3.58 12.37 -3.06
CA ARG A 51 4.40 11.49 -2.23
C ARG A 51 3.69 11.06 -0.94
N SER A 52 2.87 11.95 -0.38
CA SER A 52 2.04 11.62 0.78
C SER A 52 1.05 10.51 0.43
N LYS A 53 0.37 10.64 -0.72
CA LYS A 53 -0.57 9.63 -1.20
C LYS A 53 0.10 8.25 -1.35
N ILE A 54 1.23 8.18 -2.04
CA ILE A 54 1.97 6.91 -2.24
C ILE A 54 2.36 6.28 -0.89
N ALA A 55 2.86 7.10 0.05
CA ALA A 55 3.24 6.61 1.36
C ALA A 55 2.04 6.14 2.20
N TRP A 56 0.88 6.78 2.07
CA TRP A 56 -0.37 6.33 2.67
C TRP A 56 -0.87 5.02 2.06
N ASP A 57 -0.83 4.89 0.73
CA ASP A 57 -1.21 3.65 0.03
C ASP A 57 -0.32 2.48 0.52
N ILE A 58 1.00 2.70 0.67
CA ILE A 58 1.91 1.70 1.24
C ILE A 58 1.52 1.34 2.68
N ALA A 59 1.21 2.33 3.53
CA ALA A 59 0.80 2.07 4.91
C ALA A 59 -0.52 1.28 5.00
N MET A 60 -1.46 1.51 4.07
CA MET A 60 -2.68 0.72 3.98
C MET A 60 -2.38 -0.72 3.53
N SER A 61 -1.56 -0.91 2.49
CA SER A 61 -1.13 -2.25 2.06
C SER A 61 -0.35 -3.03 3.13
N VAL A 62 0.42 -2.37 3.99
CA VAL A 62 1.06 -3.01 5.16
C VAL A 62 0.00 -3.53 6.14
N SER A 63 -1.08 -2.75 6.35
CA SER A 63 -2.22 -3.18 7.18
C SER A 63 -2.92 -4.41 6.58
N ASP A 64 -3.04 -4.46 5.25
CA ASP A 64 -3.64 -5.59 4.55
C ASP A 64 -2.79 -6.86 4.65
N CYS A 65 -1.45 -6.74 4.71
CA CYS A 65 -0.57 -7.90 4.91
C CYS A 65 -0.88 -8.63 6.22
N ASN A 66 -1.13 -7.90 7.32
CA ASN A 66 -1.51 -8.50 8.60
C ASN A 66 -2.93 -9.07 8.58
N ARG A 67 -3.83 -8.46 7.79
CA ARG A 67 -5.17 -9.01 7.61
C ARG A 67 -5.12 -10.34 6.86
N LEU A 68 -4.28 -10.49 5.85
CA LEU A 68 -4.14 -11.76 5.14
C LEU A 68 -3.53 -12.86 6.03
N ASP A 69 -2.54 -12.51 6.86
CA ASP A 69 -1.95 -13.44 7.81
C ASP A 69 -2.98 -13.99 8.83
N ILE A 70 -3.85 -13.12 9.36
CA ILE A 70 -4.88 -13.50 10.35
C ILE A 70 -6.02 -14.35 9.74
N TYR A 71 -6.33 -14.19 8.46
CA TYR A 71 -7.48 -14.89 7.84
C TYR A 71 -7.11 -16.22 7.17
N TYR A 72 -5.82 -16.46 6.90
CA TYR A 72 -5.34 -17.68 6.25
C TYR A 72 -4.49 -18.58 7.17
N HIS A 73 -4.47 -18.27 8.48
CA HIS A 73 -3.97 -19.10 9.57
C HIS A 73 -5.10 -19.51 10.51
#